data_AF-A0A968ZJU7-F1
#
_entry.id   AF-A0A968ZJU7-F1
#
_cell.length_a   1.000
_cell.length_b   1.000
_cell.length_c   1.000
_cell.angle_alpha   90.00
_cell.angle_beta   90.00
_cell.angle_gamma   90.00
#
_symmetry.space_group_name_H-M   'P 1'
#
loop_
_entity.id
_entity.type
_entity.pdbx_description
1 polymer ?
#
loop_
_entity_poly.entity_id
_entity_poly.type
_entity_poly.pdbx_seq_one_letter_code
_entity_poly.pdbx_strand_id
1 'polypeptide(L)'
;MDKYNEAVAQVQYDFDELLQESKSETSDSKKGPKFTNDPRLLDNLDLARELFNEAYQAPRIENYTFGGGTNFKKEINSKITSSVSYKQSYSVSNRGSAGFTFLNEFKLKGSSELGVELEVFSPFPSILPDAEWSYEMETEMRASLRFGLSAGGLSSFTVTDKTGFQLDTTSTTGFVLSDDDDGDQFSTMVIKGAIPGHTPYFELIGGRSSCPYEEGTINRDQIYTSVVDEQGLPANNAQYNIPDLGTVFHIRIANNSFFGEDRILNISDVPAIDGHAENVRKIISGETIRPSKVLHVNVPADSSVVLPMIVERIDPYYEYDHIRLVFRPFCELSPYYGDTLTMAAYFIKPCSEVHISEPGNGWLISKDLDGDEELEERLLFKVDGYRLDERTRHLDSLVFQYRRQGTNDWFRLGSATFAQLSQYYQTYKNIYRFPTYPGIWNIGGNEAIADGHYEIRAMSDCGTKGYRLSNVISGEVDRSPLGISGFPEPLDGVFSFRDEIGLHFNDEIDHLAYQPEQVSITSSDGTLITSYFVEWKATGLSIYMDNEQAKAF
;
A
#
# COMPACT_ATOMS: atom_id res chain seq x y z
N MET A 1 29.13 30.71 24.76
CA MET A 1 28.15 29.90 24.02
C MET A 1 28.30 30.05 22.52
N ASP A 2 28.29 31.26 21.95
CA ASP A 2 28.47 31.40 20.49
C ASP A 2 29.77 30.76 19.95
N LYS A 3 30.90 30.98 20.63
CA LYS A 3 32.18 30.32 20.29
C LYS A 3 32.19 28.79 20.49
N TYR A 4 31.34 28.27 21.38
CA TYR A 4 31.20 26.82 21.60
C TYR A 4 30.39 26.20 20.46
N ASN A 5 29.28 26.83 20.08
CA ASN A 5 28.48 26.41 18.94
C ASN A 5 29.29 26.48 17.62
N GLU A 6 30.16 27.49 17.48
CA GLU A 6 31.08 27.62 16.35
C GLU A 6 32.13 26.48 16.33
N ALA A 7 32.67 26.10 17.48
CA ALA A 7 33.59 24.96 17.59
C ALA A 7 32.90 23.61 17.29
N VAL A 8 31.68 23.39 17.77
CA VAL A 8 30.89 22.19 17.46
C VAL A 8 30.54 22.13 15.96
N ALA A 9 30.16 23.26 15.36
CA ALA A 9 29.94 23.35 13.92
C ALA A 9 31.22 23.07 13.12
N GLN A 10 32.39 23.49 13.63
CA GLN A 10 33.67 23.22 12.99
C GLN A 10 34.06 21.74 13.08
N VAL A 11 33.75 21.04 14.19
CA VAL A 11 33.92 19.58 14.29
C VAL A 11 33.09 18.87 13.21
N GLN A 12 31.83 19.28 13.03
CA GLN A 12 30.97 18.74 11.97
C GLN A 12 31.53 19.05 10.57
N TYR A 13 32.02 20.27 10.35
CA TYR A 13 32.61 20.67 9.07
C TYR A 13 33.89 19.89 8.72
N ASP A 14 34.81 19.75 9.66
CA ASP A 14 36.06 18.99 9.45
C ASP A 14 35.78 17.51 9.21
N PHE A 15 34.74 16.97 9.87
CA PHE A 15 34.25 15.63 9.63
C PHE A 15 33.71 15.48 8.20
N ASP A 16 32.92 16.45 7.73
CA ASP A 16 32.39 16.50 6.36
C ASP A 16 33.49 16.69 5.29
N GLU A 17 34.56 17.43 5.59
CA GLU A 17 35.72 17.63 4.70
C GLU A 17 36.58 16.35 4.60
N LEU A 18 36.85 15.69 5.72
CA LEU A 18 37.51 14.37 5.77
C LEU A 18 36.72 13.30 4.99
N LEU A 19 35.40 13.38 5.02
CA LEU A 19 34.49 12.57 4.20
C LEU A 19 34.62 12.86 2.70
N GLN A 20 35.03 14.06 2.29
CA GLN A 20 35.31 14.39 0.89
C GLN A 20 36.75 14.01 0.48
N GLU A 21 37.74 14.23 1.33
CA GLU A 21 39.14 13.87 1.08
C GLU A 21 39.32 12.35 0.88
N SER A 22 38.65 11.54 1.71
CA SER A 22 38.65 10.07 1.58
C SER A 22 38.04 9.55 0.27
N LYS A 23 37.17 10.33 -0.39
CA LYS A 23 36.64 9.99 -1.73
C LYS A 23 37.67 10.20 -2.84
N SER A 24 38.77 10.94 -2.59
CA SER A 24 39.78 11.29 -3.60
C SER A 24 41.04 10.40 -3.58
N GLU A 25 41.29 9.66 -2.49
CA GLU A 25 42.52 8.87 -2.29
C GLU A 25 42.37 7.34 -2.52
N THR A 26 41.24 6.84 -3.02
CA THR A 26 41.04 5.40 -3.20
C THR A 26 41.74 4.84 -4.46
N SER A 27 43.04 4.61 -4.37
CA SER A 27 43.72 3.61 -5.22
C SER A 27 44.55 2.56 -4.46
N ASP A 28 44.81 2.71 -3.15
CA ASP A 28 45.60 1.69 -2.44
C ASP A 28 45.48 1.79 -0.91
N SER A 29 44.52 1.07 -0.30
CA SER A 29 44.75 0.26 0.92
C SER A 29 43.45 -0.33 1.48
N LYS A 30 43.50 -1.60 1.89
CA LYS A 30 42.45 -2.36 2.59
C LYS A 30 42.17 -1.88 4.03
N LYS A 31 42.25 -0.58 4.30
CA LYS A 31 41.95 0.01 5.60
C LYS A 31 41.19 1.31 5.36
N GLY A 32 39.90 1.32 5.70
CA GLY A 32 39.12 2.55 5.71
C GLY A 32 39.81 3.63 6.57
N PRO A 33 39.56 4.92 6.27
CA PRO A 33 40.14 6.03 7.02
C PRO A 33 39.88 5.86 8.53
N LYS A 34 40.96 5.87 9.32
CA LYS A 34 40.88 5.88 10.78
C LYS A 34 40.62 7.30 11.25
N PHE A 35 39.36 7.72 11.24
CA PHE A 35 38.94 9.04 11.75
C PHE A 35 39.24 9.24 13.24
N THR A 36 39.43 8.16 14.00
CA THR A 36 39.65 8.19 15.46
C THR A 36 40.91 8.91 15.93
N ASN A 37 41.85 9.21 15.01
CA ASN A 37 43.12 9.84 15.33
C ASN A 37 43.42 11.08 14.46
N ASP A 38 42.44 11.63 13.73
CA ASP A 38 42.70 12.83 12.93
C ASP A 38 42.92 14.04 13.86
N PRO A 39 44.07 14.73 13.77
CA PRO A 39 44.39 15.85 14.65
C PRO A 39 43.36 16.98 14.56
N ARG A 40 42.76 17.23 13.39
CA ARG A 40 41.77 18.31 13.22
C ARG A 40 40.52 18.06 14.06
N LEU A 41 40.01 16.83 14.04
CA LEU A 41 38.86 16.41 14.84
C LEU A 41 39.19 16.45 16.34
N LEU A 42 40.34 15.91 16.74
CA LEU A 42 40.75 15.89 18.14
C LEU A 42 40.99 17.29 18.70
N ASP A 43 41.63 18.18 17.92
CA ASP A 43 41.94 19.55 18.33
C ASP A 43 40.68 20.40 18.47
N ASN A 44 39.71 20.27 17.55
CA ASN A 44 38.45 21.01 17.63
C ASN A 44 37.48 20.46 18.70
N LEU A 45 37.50 19.14 18.94
CA LEU A 45 36.77 18.51 20.04
C LEU A 45 37.36 18.93 21.41
N ASP A 46 38.69 19.02 21.50
CA ASP A 46 39.38 19.52 22.68
C ASP A 46 39.14 21.02 22.90
N LEU A 47 39.08 21.82 21.83
CA LEU A 47 38.74 23.24 21.88
C LEU A 47 37.28 23.47 22.33
N ALA A 48 36.32 22.71 21.81
CA ALA A 48 34.93 22.77 22.26
C ALA A 48 34.80 22.42 23.76
N ARG A 49 35.54 21.40 24.20
CA ARG A 49 35.65 21.02 25.62
C ARG A 49 36.25 22.15 26.47
N GLU A 50 37.32 22.78 26.03
CA GLU A 50 37.97 23.88 26.75
C GLU A 50 37.07 25.11 26.86
N LEU A 51 36.45 25.54 25.75
CA LEU A 51 35.56 26.71 25.72
C LEU A 51 34.31 26.54 26.58
N PHE A 52 33.76 25.33 26.66
CA PHE A 52 32.64 25.04 27.54
C PHE A 52 33.07 25.01 29.02
N ASN A 53 34.20 24.37 29.31
CA ASN A 53 34.73 24.30 30.67
C ASN A 53 35.13 25.69 31.20
N GLU A 54 35.60 26.58 30.33
CA GLU A 54 35.89 27.99 30.64
C GLU A 54 34.61 28.79 30.92
N ALA A 55 33.56 28.59 30.12
CA ALA A 55 32.27 29.27 30.29
C ALA A 55 31.53 28.88 31.59
N TYR A 56 31.73 27.65 32.08
CA TYR A 56 31.00 27.09 33.22
C TYR A 56 31.89 26.75 34.44
N GLN A 57 33.18 27.13 34.40
CA GLN A 57 34.16 27.05 35.50
C GLN A 57 34.29 25.67 36.18
N ALA A 58 34.22 24.56 35.42
CA ALA A 58 34.58 23.21 35.88
C ALA A 58 34.66 22.23 34.70
N PRO A 59 35.51 21.17 34.75
CA PRO A 59 35.50 20.09 33.77
C PRO A 59 34.23 19.25 33.94
N ARG A 60 33.13 19.71 33.33
CA ARG A 60 31.83 19.03 33.37
C ARG A 60 31.57 18.22 32.12
N ILE A 61 32.37 18.36 31.07
CA ILE A 61 32.19 17.62 29.82
C ILE A 61 33.26 16.55 29.65
N GLU A 62 32.85 15.35 29.30
CA GLU A 62 33.70 14.24 28.90
C GLU A 62 33.14 13.61 27.62
N ASN A 63 34.00 13.31 26.66
CA ASN A 63 33.60 12.68 25.40
C ASN A 63 33.93 11.19 25.47
N TYR A 64 32.96 10.37 25.06
CA TYR A 64 33.09 8.92 25.02
C TYR A 64 32.80 8.40 23.63
N THR A 65 33.74 7.62 23.12
CA THR A 65 33.54 6.84 21.91
C THR A 65 33.41 5.38 22.31
N PHE A 66 32.33 4.75 21.89
CA PHE A 66 32.05 3.33 22.07
C PHE A 66 31.53 2.75 20.76
N GLY A 67 31.51 1.42 20.65
CA GLY A 67 30.97 0.75 19.47
C GLY A 67 30.22 -0.53 19.81
N GLY A 68 29.69 -1.17 18.78
CA GLY A 68 28.94 -2.42 18.87
C GLY A 68 29.62 -3.48 19.73
N GLY A 69 28.88 -4.05 20.67
CA GLY A 69 29.35 -5.07 21.61
C GLY A 69 30.24 -4.56 22.74
N THR A 70 30.42 -3.24 22.90
CA THR A 70 31.18 -2.66 24.00
C THR A 70 30.29 -1.90 24.98
N ASN A 71 30.41 -2.24 26.26
CA ASN A 71 29.74 -1.55 27.35
C ASN A 71 30.72 -0.59 28.01
N PHE A 72 30.55 0.71 27.80
CA PHE A 72 31.28 1.71 28.56
C PHE A 72 30.51 2.02 29.86
N LYS A 73 31.11 1.73 31.01
CA LYS A 73 30.52 2.03 32.32
C LYS A 73 31.35 3.09 33.03
N LYS A 74 30.70 4.10 33.59
CA LYS A 74 31.36 5.09 34.44
C LYS A 74 30.53 5.48 35.64
N GLU A 75 31.19 5.55 36.79
CA GLU A 75 30.65 6.10 38.03
C GLU A 75 31.19 7.52 38.26
N ILE A 76 30.31 8.44 38.64
CA ILE A 76 30.62 9.82 38.98
C ILE A 76 30.30 10.03 40.47
N ASN A 77 31.36 10.21 41.25
CA ASN A 77 31.24 10.52 42.68
C ASN A 77 31.21 12.03 42.89
N SER A 78 30.14 12.53 43.48
CA SER A 78 29.95 13.95 43.78
C SER A 78 29.88 14.16 45.28
N LYS A 79 30.75 15.02 45.84
CA LYS A 79 30.78 15.35 47.28
C LYS A 79 30.44 16.83 47.49
N ILE A 80 29.42 17.11 48.31
CA ILE A 80 29.19 18.46 48.85
C ILE A 80 29.59 18.45 50.32
N THR A 81 30.48 19.36 50.69
CA THR A 81 30.73 19.69 52.09
C THR A 81 29.97 20.98 52.38
N SER A 82 28.90 20.89 53.18
CA SER A 82 28.20 22.07 53.68
C SER A 82 28.61 22.34 55.12
N SER A 83 29.05 23.57 55.40
CA SER A 83 29.47 23.99 56.73
C SER A 83 28.43 24.94 57.33
N VAL A 84 27.76 24.51 58.40
CA VAL A 84 26.86 25.39 59.16
C VAL A 84 27.53 25.71 60.50
N SER A 85 27.74 26.99 60.77
CA SER A 85 28.27 27.47 62.06
C SER A 85 27.17 28.18 62.83
N TYR A 86 26.87 27.74 64.04
CA TYR A 86 26.01 28.48 64.96
C TYR A 86 26.81 28.88 66.22
N LYS A 87 26.44 30.01 66.82
CA LYS A 87 27.14 30.61 67.94
C LYS A 87 26.22 30.59 69.16
N GLN A 88 26.48 29.71 70.13
CA GLN A 88 25.78 29.76 71.43
C GLN A 88 26.71 30.34 72.50
N SER A 89 26.13 31.15 73.37
CA SER A 89 26.82 31.78 74.50
C SER A 89 26.10 31.34 75.78
N TYR A 90 26.83 30.74 76.73
CA TYR A 90 26.30 30.45 78.06
C TYR A 90 27.07 31.27 79.09
N SER A 91 26.34 31.92 79.99
CA SER A 91 26.91 32.61 81.15
C SER A 91 26.58 31.82 82.41
N VAL A 92 27.60 31.29 83.08
CA VAL A 92 27.45 30.68 84.41
C VAL A 92 28.11 31.60 85.43
N SER A 93 27.33 32.08 86.40
CA SER A 93 27.86 32.73 87.60
C SER A 93 27.77 31.75 88.76
N ASN A 94 28.88 31.53 89.47
CA ASN A 94 28.89 30.66 90.63
C ASN A 94 29.62 31.35 91.79
N ARG A 95 29.09 31.19 93.00
CA ARG A 95 29.74 31.56 94.26
C ARG A 95 29.91 30.29 95.08
N GLY A 96 31.07 29.67 94.95
CA GLY A 96 31.44 28.51 95.75
C GLY A 96 32.28 27.51 94.96
N SER A 97 33.28 26.95 95.62
CA SER A 97 34.22 25.97 95.09
C SER A 97 33.66 24.55 95.28
N ALA A 98 33.11 23.97 94.22
CA ALA A 98 33.00 22.52 94.05
C ALA A 98 32.81 22.24 92.55
N GLY A 99 33.69 21.42 91.97
CA GLY A 99 33.60 21.03 90.58
C GLY A 99 32.40 20.11 90.34
N PHE A 100 31.65 20.37 89.26
CA PHE A 100 30.65 19.46 88.72
C PHE A 100 31.07 19.09 87.30
N THR A 101 31.05 17.79 86.98
CA THR A 101 31.19 17.28 85.61
C THR A 101 29.81 16.84 85.13
N PHE A 102 29.31 17.44 84.05
CA PHE A 102 28.17 16.91 83.31
C PHE A 102 28.70 16.18 82.06
N LEU A 103 28.49 14.87 81.99
CA LEU A 103 28.64 14.08 80.77
C LEU A 103 27.24 13.93 80.18
N ASN A 104 26.94 14.70 79.13
CA ASN A 104 25.78 14.43 78.30
C ASN A 104 26.28 13.87 76.97
N GLU A 105 26.08 12.56 76.78
CA GLU A 105 26.20 11.92 75.48
C GLU A 105 24.82 11.98 74.82
N PHE A 106 24.61 12.91 73.88
CA PHE A 106 23.38 12.94 73.09
C PHE A 106 23.56 12.04 71.86
N LYS A 107 23.05 10.80 71.93
CA LYS A 107 22.73 10.03 70.73
C LYS A 107 21.34 10.43 70.25
N LEU A 108 21.27 11.37 69.31
CA LEU A 108 20.07 11.57 68.53
C LEU A 108 20.02 10.49 67.44
N LYS A 109 19.35 9.36 67.71
CA LYS A 109 18.74 8.56 66.65
C LYS A 109 17.34 9.13 66.44
N GLY A 110 17.25 10.08 65.52
CA GLY A 110 15.99 10.68 65.12
C GLY A 110 15.98 10.86 63.62
N SER A 111 15.05 10.18 62.95
CA SER A 111 14.57 10.57 61.62
C SER A 111 13.91 11.95 61.77
N SER A 112 14.63 13.01 61.47
CA SER A 112 14.02 14.32 61.23
C SER A 112 13.93 14.53 59.73
N GLU A 113 12.71 14.46 59.20
CA GLU A 113 12.38 14.92 57.86
C GLU A 113 12.70 16.43 57.75
N LEU A 114 13.87 16.76 57.21
CA LEU A 114 14.05 18.01 56.48
C LEU A 114 13.62 17.71 55.05
N GLY A 115 12.33 17.89 54.79
CA GLY A 115 11.76 17.74 53.46
C GLY A 115 12.40 18.74 52.51
N VAL A 116 13.13 18.22 51.52
CA VAL A 116 13.37 18.93 50.28
C VAL A 116 12.31 18.42 49.32
N GLU A 117 11.29 19.23 49.08
CA GLU A 117 10.29 18.99 48.04
C GLU A 117 11.00 19.17 46.69
N LEU A 118 11.15 18.07 45.95
CA LEU A 118 11.76 18.05 44.62
C LEU A 118 10.63 17.81 43.62
N GLU A 119 10.06 18.90 43.09
CA GLU A 119 9.13 18.83 41.96
C GLU A 119 9.91 18.39 40.71
N VAL A 120 9.66 17.17 40.26
CA VAL A 120 10.15 16.67 38.97
C VAL A 120 9.14 17.08 37.91
N PHE A 121 9.44 18.13 37.15
CA PHE A 121 8.68 18.53 35.96
C PHE A 121 9.35 17.94 34.71
N SER A 122 8.72 16.95 34.06
CA SER A 122 9.15 16.43 32.76
C SER A 122 8.19 16.91 31.65
N PRO A 123 8.61 17.83 30.74
CA PRO A 123 7.70 18.33 29.71
C PRO A 123 7.68 17.55 28.38
N PHE A 124 8.41 16.44 28.21
CA PHE A 124 8.50 15.79 26.89
C PHE A 124 8.29 14.27 26.94
N PRO A 125 7.50 13.70 25.99
CA PRO A 125 7.47 12.26 25.77
C PRO A 125 8.76 11.85 25.04
N SER A 126 9.64 11.14 25.72
CA SER A 126 10.88 10.59 25.15
C SER A 126 10.62 9.26 24.43
N ILE A 127 11.04 9.19 23.18
CA ILE A 127 11.42 7.96 22.47
C ILE A 127 12.95 8.02 22.38
N LEU A 128 13.65 7.35 23.29
CA LEU A 128 15.12 7.21 23.35
C LEU A 128 15.48 5.99 24.23
N PRO A 129 16.69 5.40 24.07
CA PRO A 129 16.99 3.99 24.36
C PRO A 129 16.94 3.61 25.85
N ASP A 130 16.84 2.31 26.10
CA ASP A 130 16.60 1.68 27.39
C ASP A 130 17.67 2.03 28.44
N ALA A 131 17.46 3.13 29.17
CA ALA A 131 18.28 3.52 30.30
C ALA A 131 17.76 2.86 31.59
N GLU A 132 18.57 2.00 32.20
CA GLU A 132 18.33 1.45 33.54
C GLU A 132 19.00 2.31 34.63
N TRP A 133 18.31 2.53 35.76
CA TRP A 133 18.72 3.47 36.82
C TRP A 133 18.89 2.78 38.17
N SER A 134 19.90 3.18 38.96
CA SER A 134 20.05 2.79 40.37
C SER A 134 20.55 3.97 41.23
N TYR A 135 20.08 4.09 42.47
CA TYR A 135 20.47 5.15 43.42
C TYR A 135 20.75 4.57 44.82
N GLU A 136 21.85 4.99 45.45
CA GLU A 136 22.21 4.61 46.82
C GLU A 136 22.68 5.85 47.60
N MET A 137 22.25 5.99 48.87
CA MET A 137 22.59 7.13 49.75
C MET A 137 23.17 6.65 51.07
N GLU A 138 24.30 7.23 51.49
CA GLU A 138 24.95 6.95 52.76
C GLU A 138 25.28 8.26 53.50
N THR A 139 25.08 8.28 54.83
CA THR A 139 25.31 9.47 55.68
C THR A 139 26.12 9.10 56.93
N GLU A 140 27.24 9.79 57.18
CA GLU A 140 28.01 9.65 58.43
C GLU A 140 28.16 11.01 59.15
N MET A 141 28.08 11.00 60.49
CA MET A 141 28.27 12.18 61.35
C MET A 141 29.40 11.94 62.37
N ARG A 142 30.33 12.90 62.56
CA ARG A 142 31.37 12.86 63.59
C ARG A 142 31.54 14.21 64.30
N ALA A 143 31.66 14.21 65.63
CA ALA A 143 31.96 15.39 66.45
C ALA A 143 32.86 15.02 67.66
N SER A 144 33.78 15.92 68.05
CA SER A 144 34.66 15.71 69.22
C SER A 144 34.94 17.03 69.96
N LEU A 145 34.97 17.00 71.31
CA LEU A 145 35.27 18.14 72.19
C LEU A 145 36.38 17.78 73.21
N ARG A 146 37.30 18.71 73.51
CA ARG A 146 38.29 18.60 74.62
C ARG A 146 38.46 19.95 75.32
N PHE A 147 38.57 19.95 76.65
CA PHE A 147 38.83 21.16 77.47
C PHE A 147 40.00 20.95 78.44
N GLY A 148 40.76 22.02 78.75
CA GLY A 148 41.79 22.04 79.80
C GLY A 148 41.92 23.43 80.42
N LEU A 149 42.14 23.53 81.73
CA LEU A 149 42.27 24.82 82.45
C LEU A 149 43.28 24.72 83.62
N SER A 150 44.09 25.77 83.80
CA SER A 150 44.98 25.99 84.96
C SER A 150 44.76 27.40 85.54
N ALA A 151 45.03 27.56 86.84
CA ALA A 151 44.28 28.40 87.78
C ALA A 151 44.66 29.90 87.93
N GLY A 152 43.72 30.69 88.49
CA GLY A 152 44.00 31.80 89.40
C GLY A 152 43.32 33.15 89.11
N GLY A 153 42.22 33.49 89.80
CA GLY A 153 41.69 34.86 89.90
C GLY A 153 40.25 35.06 89.40
N LEU A 154 39.53 36.04 90.00
CA LEU A 154 38.15 36.41 89.67
C LEU A 154 38.05 36.86 88.21
N SER A 155 37.33 36.12 87.38
CA SER A 155 37.06 36.48 86.00
C SER A 155 35.64 36.08 85.61
N SER A 156 34.83 37.02 85.14
CA SER A 156 33.70 36.67 84.27
C SER A 156 34.31 36.03 83.02
N PHE A 157 33.89 34.80 82.72
CA PHE A 157 34.37 34.08 81.56
C PHE A 157 33.24 33.93 80.56
N THR A 158 33.47 34.39 79.33
CA THR A 158 32.59 34.16 78.19
C THR A 158 33.24 33.07 77.35
N VAL A 159 32.69 31.86 77.34
CA VAL A 159 33.04 30.85 76.34
C VAL A 159 32.41 31.30 75.03
N THR A 160 33.23 31.56 74.01
CA THR A 160 32.75 31.62 72.63
C THR A 160 33.23 30.36 71.92
N ASP A 161 32.41 29.32 71.88
CA ASP A 161 32.72 28.16 71.05
C ASP A 161 32.15 28.37 69.64
N LYS A 162 32.99 28.10 68.65
CA LYS A 162 32.58 27.87 67.27
C LYS A 162 32.49 26.37 67.08
N THR A 163 31.30 25.79 67.20
CA THR A 163 31.06 24.44 66.68
C THR A 163 30.71 24.58 65.21
N GLY A 164 31.61 24.09 64.35
CA GLY A 164 31.33 23.90 62.93
C GLY A 164 30.79 22.49 62.72
N PHE A 165 29.62 22.38 62.09
CA PHE A 165 29.11 21.11 61.59
C PHE A 165 29.51 21.01 60.12
N GLN A 166 30.22 19.93 59.75
CA GLN A 166 30.40 19.56 58.35
C GLN A 166 29.42 18.44 58.04
N LEU A 167 28.46 18.73 57.16
CA LEU A 167 27.61 17.71 56.55
C LEU A 167 28.22 17.38 55.19
N ASP A 168 28.79 16.19 55.10
CA ASP A 168 29.29 15.62 53.85
C ASP A 168 28.16 14.79 53.23
N THR A 169 27.58 15.30 52.15
CA THR A 169 26.63 14.54 51.33
C THR A 169 27.37 14.02 50.10
N THR A 170 27.51 12.70 50.00
CA THR A 170 28.05 12.03 48.82
C THR A 170 26.91 11.45 48.01
N SER A 171 26.87 11.76 46.71
CA SER A 171 25.96 11.15 45.76
C SER A 171 26.78 10.53 44.64
N THR A 172 26.51 9.25 44.36
CA THR A 172 27.13 8.50 43.26
C THR A 172 26.09 8.31 42.18
N THR A 173 26.38 8.84 40.98
CA THR A 173 25.56 8.62 39.77
C THR A 173 26.39 7.84 38.76
N GLY A 174 25.83 6.80 38.16
CA GLY A 174 26.49 5.97 37.16
C GLY A 174 25.71 5.93 35.86
N PHE A 175 26.40 5.71 34.74
CA PHE A 175 25.77 5.48 33.44
C PHE A 175 26.49 4.39 32.66
N VAL A 176 25.75 3.76 31.74
CA VAL A 176 26.25 2.79 30.78
C VAL A 176 25.92 3.30 29.38
N LEU A 177 26.92 3.36 28.51
CA LEU A 177 26.74 3.54 27.07
C LEU A 177 27.05 2.20 26.40
N SER A 178 26.10 1.70 25.62
CA SER A 178 26.19 0.41 24.98
C SER A 178 25.39 0.39 23.70
N ASP A 179 25.89 -0.37 22.75
CA ASP A 179 25.24 -0.71 21.50
C ASP A 179 25.53 -2.18 21.20
N ASP A 180 24.55 -2.92 20.68
CA ASP A 180 24.67 -4.36 20.40
C ASP A 180 24.91 -4.68 18.92
N ASP A 181 24.98 -3.67 18.05
CA ASP A 181 25.13 -3.83 16.60
C ASP A 181 26.60 -3.76 16.15
N ASP A 182 27.13 -4.90 15.70
CA ASP A 182 28.55 -4.98 15.32
C ASP A 182 28.93 -3.99 14.20
N GLY A 183 30.03 -3.28 14.45
CA GLY A 183 30.55 -2.24 13.57
C GLY A 183 29.91 -0.85 13.73
N ASP A 184 28.85 -0.71 14.51
CA ASP A 184 28.35 0.60 14.92
C ASP A 184 29.35 1.28 15.85
N GLN A 185 29.37 2.61 15.78
CA GLN A 185 30.27 3.42 16.57
C GLN A 185 29.62 4.76 16.86
N PHE A 186 29.60 5.14 18.14
CA PHE A 186 28.99 6.38 18.59
C PHE A 186 30.02 7.21 19.35
N SER A 187 29.95 8.53 19.16
CA SER A 187 30.67 9.51 19.95
C SER A 187 29.68 10.39 20.68
N THR A 188 29.63 10.23 22.00
CA THR A 188 28.66 10.90 22.86
C THR A 188 29.37 11.83 23.82
N MET A 189 28.89 13.06 23.86
CA MET A 189 29.25 14.04 24.88
C MET A 189 28.47 13.75 26.15
N VAL A 190 29.17 13.66 27.28
CA VAL A 190 28.57 13.50 28.60
C VAL A 190 28.81 14.75 29.42
N ILE A 191 27.73 15.47 29.70
CA ILE A 191 27.73 16.68 30.51
C ILE A 191 27.30 16.34 31.92
N LYS A 192 28.23 16.39 32.86
CA LYS A 192 27.97 16.18 34.30
C LYS A 192 27.06 17.26 34.83
N GLY A 193 26.06 16.83 35.60
CA GLY A 193 25.15 17.73 36.31
C GLY A 193 25.90 18.72 37.21
N ALA A 194 25.42 19.97 37.24
CA ALA A 194 25.99 21.02 38.06
C ALA A 194 25.78 20.81 39.57
N ILE A 195 24.79 19.99 39.92
CA ILE A 195 24.29 19.75 41.27
C ILE A 195 24.46 18.25 41.56
N PRO A 196 25.05 17.86 42.70
CA PRO A 196 25.19 16.46 43.11
C PRO A 196 23.84 15.74 43.19
N GLY A 197 23.77 14.55 42.59
CA GLY A 197 22.53 13.79 42.40
C GLY A 197 21.85 14.02 41.05
N HIS A 198 22.24 15.04 40.27
CA HIS A 198 21.76 15.16 38.90
C HIS A 198 22.41 14.10 38.00
N THR A 199 21.60 13.47 37.16
CA THR A 199 22.07 12.56 36.13
C THR A 199 22.80 13.36 35.04
N PRO A 200 23.83 12.77 34.40
CA PRO A 200 24.50 13.41 33.27
C PRO A 200 23.53 13.63 32.11
N TYR A 201 23.78 14.68 31.32
CA TYR A 201 23.14 14.89 30.03
C TYR A 201 24.02 14.29 28.93
N PHE A 202 23.37 13.71 27.91
CA PHE A 202 24.02 13.03 26.80
C PHE A 202 23.65 13.72 25.49
N GLU A 203 24.65 13.97 24.66
CA GLU A 203 24.46 14.51 23.31
C GLU A 203 25.28 13.67 22.34
N LEU A 204 24.62 13.11 21.33
CA LEU A 204 25.29 12.41 20.24
C LEU A 204 25.99 13.45 19.36
N ILE A 205 27.31 13.36 19.26
CA ILE A 205 28.13 14.28 18.45
C ILE A 205 28.36 13.72 17.05
N GLY A 206 28.31 12.40 16.90
CA GLY A 206 28.53 11.73 15.63
C GLY A 206 28.78 10.24 15.79
N GLY A 207 28.95 9.56 14.66
CA GLY A 207 29.14 8.12 14.66
C GLY A 207 28.84 7.50 13.31
N ARG A 208 28.68 6.19 13.31
CA ARG A 208 28.14 5.42 12.20
C ARG A 208 27.22 4.35 12.77
N SER A 209 26.03 4.22 12.18
CA SER A 209 25.06 3.23 12.66
C SER A 209 24.33 2.50 11.52
N SER A 210 23.77 1.35 11.86
CA SER A 210 23.04 0.43 10.99
C SER A 210 22.03 -0.36 11.81
N CYS A 211 20.87 -0.71 11.26
CA CYS A 211 19.92 -1.64 11.89
C CYS A 211 19.29 -1.25 13.25
N PRO A 212 18.82 -0.02 13.47
CA PRO A 212 18.51 0.97 12.45
C PRO A 212 19.55 2.10 12.35
N TYR A 213 19.44 2.87 11.28
CA TYR A 213 20.16 4.13 11.20
C TYR A 213 19.65 5.11 12.28
N GLU A 214 20.59 5.72 13.01
CA GLU A 214 20.34 6.74 14.04
C GLU A 214 20.67 8.12 13.50
N GLU A 215 19.72 9.04 13.61
CA GLU A 215 19.88 10.42 13.17
C GLU A 215 21.05 11.10 13.90
N GLY A 216 21.94 11.75 13.16
CA GLY A 216 23.18 12.33 13.70
C GLY A 216 24.41 11.43 13.54
N THR A 217 24.25 10.21 13.02
CA THR A 217 25.37 9.35 12.60
C THR A 217 25.52 9.31 11.07
N ILE A 218 26.57 8.65 10.56
CA ILE A 218 26.65 8.25 9.17
C ILE A 218 25.89 6.93 8.99
N ASN A 219 24.88 6.93 8.14
CA ASN A 219 24.20 5.69 7.73
C ASN A 219 25.18 4.74 7.03
N ARG A 220 25.44 3.59 7.63
CA ARG A 220 26.33 2.55 7.10
C ARG A 220 25.76 1.80 5.90
N ASP A 221 24.43 1.77 5.74
CA ASP A 221 23.68 1.03 4.73
C ASP A 221 23.37 1.87 3.49
N GLN A 222 24.41 2.43 2.87
CA GLN A 222 24.30 3.17 1.60
C GLN A 222 24.11 2.20 0.41
N ILE A 223 22.94 1.60 0.34
CA ILE A 223 22.55 0.71 -0.76
C ILE A 223 21.79 1.50 -1.81
N TYR A 224 22.14 1.29 -3.07
CA TYR A 224 21.42 1.85 -4.20
C TYR A 224 20.86 0.75 -5.08
N THR A 225 19.54 0.78 -5.31
CA THR A 225 18.85 -0.19 -6.17
C THR A 225 18.36 0.45 -7.47
N SER A 226 18.47 -0.28 -8.57
CA SER A 226 18.05 0.20 -9.89
C SER A 226 17.77 -0.94 -10.86
N VAL A 227 16.92 -0.72 -11.86
CA VAL A 227 16.77 -1.64 -12.99
C VAL A 227 17.84 -1.36 -14.03
N VAL A 228 18.47 -2.42 -14.54
CA VAL A 228 19.47 -2.37 -15.61
C VAL A 228 19.05 -3.28 -16.77
N ASP A 229 19.69 -3.10 -17.92
CA ASP A 229 19.59 -4.04 -19.04
C ASP A 229 20.54 -5.25 -18.84
N GLU A 230 20.55 -6.17 -19.81
CA GLU A 230 21.42 -7.36 -19.79
C GLU A 230 22.92 -7.01 -19.79
N GLN A 231 23.28 -5.78 -20.18
CA GLN A 231 24.65 -5.28 -20.22
C GLN A 231 25.01 -4.47 -18.97
N GLY A 232 24.07 -4.30 -18.03
CA GLY A 232 24.28 -3.57 -16.78
C GLY A 232 24.13 -2.05 -16.89
N LEU A 233 23.60 -1.54 -18.00
CA LEU A 233 23.32 -0.11 -18.18
C LEU A 233 21.95 0.25 -17.59
N PRO A 234 21.74 1.50 -17.13
CA PRO A 234 20.44 1.93 -16.60
C PRO A 234 19.31 1.67 -17.59
N ALA A 235 18.24 1.03 -17.11
CA ALA A 235 17.06 0.71 -17.91
C ALA A 235 15.79 1.30 -17.27
N ASN A 236 14.73 1.36 -18.08
CA ASN A 236 13.42 1.77 -17.59
C ASN A 236 12.89 0.73 -16.59
N ASN A 237 12.31 1.20 -15.48
CA ASN A 237 11.64 0.36 -14.49
C ASN A 237 10.24 -0.10 -14.94
N ALA A 238 9.75 0.38 -16.09
CA ALA A 238 8.53 -0.08 -16.75
C ALA A 238 8.84 -0.84 -18.04
N GLN A 239 8.20 -2.01 -18.20
CA GLN A 239 8.29 -2.81 -19.42
C GLN A 239 6.91 -2.96 -20.08
N TYR A 240 6.87 -2.84 -21.41
CA TYR A 240 5.64 -2.79 -22.20
C TYR A 240 5.60 -3.89 -23.28
N ASN A 241 4.39 -4.22 -23.72
CA ASN A 241 4.14 -5.24 -24.75
C ASN A 241 4.70 -6.61 -24.37
N ILE A 242 4.62 -6.96 -23.09
CA ILE A 242 5.12 -8.23 -22.57
C ILE A 242 4.21 -9.37 -23.04
N PRO A 243 4.75 -10.45 -23.66
CA PRO A 243 3.98 -11.65 -23.96
C PRO A 243 3.47 -12.35 -22.70
N ASP A 244 2.47 -13.21 -22.83
CA ASP A 244 1.76 -13.77 -21.66
C ASP A 244 2.62 -14.63 -20.71
N LEU A 245 3.80 -15.06 -21.14
CA LEU A 245 4.70 -15.96 -20.40
C LEU A 245 5.43 -15.28 -19.23
N GLY A 246 5.46 -13.95 -19.16
CA GLY A 246 6.23 -13.19 -18.16
C GLY A 246 7.34 -12.35 -18.76
N THR A 247 8.07 -11.65 -17.89
CA THR A 247 9.25 -10.87 -18.27
C THR A 247 10.36 -10.96 -17.22
N VAL A 248 11.55 -10.47 -17.54
CA VAL A 248 12.71 -10.42 -16.65
C VAL A 248 13.12 -8.98 -16.38
N PHE A 249 13.27 -8.64 -15.11
CA PHE A 249 13.93 -7.42 -14.64
C PHE A 249 15.33 -7.77 -14.13
N HIS A 250 16.36 -7.09 -14.60
CA HIS A 250 17.70 -7.20 -14.02
C HIS A 250 17.86 -6.11 -12.97
N ILE A 251 17.86 -6.52 -11.71
CA ILE A 251 17.93 -5.61 -10.56
C ILE A 251 19.40 -5.47 -10.17
N ARG A 252 19.95 -4.28 -10.31
CA ARG A 252 21.28 -3.94 -9.77
C ARG A 252 21.14 -3.43 -8.35
N ILE A 253 21.93 -4.03 -7.46
CA ILE A 253 22.12 -3.61 -6.08
C ILE A 253 23.57 -3.18 -5.93
N ALA A 254 23.82 -1.90 -5.69
CA ALA A 254 25.16 -1.35 -5.49
C ALA A 254 25.38 -1.03 -4.01
N ASN A 255 26.53 -1.46 -3.48
CA ASN A 255 26.97 -1.13 -2.13
C ASN A 255 27.92 0.07 -2.20
N ASN A 256 27.42 1.23 -1.78
CA ASN A 256 28.16 2.48 -1.71
C ASN A 256 28.53 2.83 -0.25
N SER A 257 28.63 1.82 0.64
CA SER A 257 29.00 2.03 2.04
C SER A 257 30.38 2.66 2.15
N PHE A 258 30.49 3.77 2.89
CA PHE A 258 31.73 4.53 3.05
C PHE A 258 32.82 3.78 3.83
N PHE A 259 32.50 2.62 4.41
CA PHE A 259 33.37 1.93 5.34
C PHE A 259 34.09 0.71 4.75
N GLY A 260 33.91 0.44 3.45
CA GLY A 260 34.52 -0.72 2.80
C GLY A 260 34.00 -2.05 3.37
N GLU A 261 32.75 -2.07 3.80
CA GLU A 261 32.10 -3.21 4.47
C GLU A 261 31.17 -3.94 3.50
N ASP A 262 31.26 -5.27 3.49
CA ASP A 262 30.28 -6.12 2.82
C ASP A 262 28.92 -5.99 3.51
N ARG A 263 27.84 -5.99 2.72
CA ARG A 263 26.48 -5.81 3.22
C ARG A 263 25.59 -6.98 2.82
N ILE A 264 24.97 -7.60 3.81
CA ILE A 264 23.95 -8.63 3.59
C ILE A 264 22.58 -7.96 3.63
N LEU A 265 21.81 -8.13 2.55
CA LEU A 265 20.47 -7.58 2.42
C LEU A 265 19.39 -8.64 2.42
N ASN A 266 18.31 -8.33 3.12
CA ASN A 266 17.02 -8.99 3.10
C ASN A 266 16.18 -8.39 1.97
N ILE A 267 15.95 -9.19 0.92
CA ILE A 267 15.03 -8.86 -0.17
C ILE A 267 13.70 -9.54 0.11
N SER A 268 12.63 -8.76 0.16
CA SER A 268 11.28 -9.28 0.41
C SER A 268 10.24 -8.55 -0.41
N ASP A 269 9.09 -9.18 -0.55
CA ASP A 269 7.92 -8.54 -1.14
C ASP A 269 7.18 -7.66 -0.11
N VAL A 270 6.51 -6.60 -0.58
CA VAL A 270 5.65 -5.76 0.24
C VAL A 270 4.29 -6.46 0.41
N PRO A 271 3.78 -6.64 1.64
CA PRO A 271 2.40 -7.08 1.83
C PRO A 271 1.40 -6.08 1.22
N ALA A 272 0.17 -6.52 0.94
CA ALA A 272 -0.91 -5.66 0.44
C ALA A 272 -1.45 -4.72 1.54
N ILE A 273 -0.61 -3.86 2.13
CA ILE A 273 -1.02 -3.02 3.26
C ILE A 273 -2.03 -1.94 2.81
N ASP A 274 -1.90 -1.46 1.57
CA ASP A 274 -2.77 -0.42 0.99
C ASP A 274 -3.65 -0.94 -0.15
N GLY A 275 -3.82 -2.27 -0.29
CA GLY A 275 -4.49 -2.86 -1.46
C GLY A 275 -3.69 -2.77 -2.77
N HIS A 276 -2.45 -2.25 -2.72
CA HIS A 276 -1.54 -2.08 -3.85
C HIS A 276 -0.46 -3.18 -3.95
N ALA A 277 -0.71 -4.39 -3.45
CA ALA A 277 0.15 -5.52 -3.82
C ALA A 277 -0.37 -6.11 -5.12
N GLU A 278 0.43 -5.93 -6.17
CA GLU A 278 0.17 -6.57 -7.45
C GLU A 278 0.32 -8.08 -7.28
N ASN A 279 -0.71 -8.83 -7.66
CA ASN A 279 -0.69 -10.30 -7.64
C ASN A 279 0.10 -10.81 -8.84
N VAL A 280 1.41 -10.61 -8.81
CA VAL A 280 2.38 -11.19 -9.74
C VAL A 280 3.26 -12.18 -8.99
N ARG A 281 3.71 -13.23 -9.69
CA ARG A 281 4.70 -14.14 -9.17
C ARG A 281 6.09 -13.59 -9.46
N LYS A 282 6.86 -13.30 -8.41
CA LYS A 282 8.23 -12.77 -8.47
C LYS A 282 9.19 -13.91 -8.15
N ILE A 283 10.11 -14.22 -9.06
CA ILE A 283 11.08 -15.32 -8.88
C ILE A 283 12.49 -14.76 -9.01
N ILE A 284 13.31 -14.94 -7.97
CA ILE A 284 14.73 -14.55 -7.97
C ILE A 284 15.53 -15.78 -7.58
N SER A 285 16.58 -16.11 -8.33
CA SER A 285 17.44 -17.28 -8.08
C SER A 285 16.66 -18.61 -7.95
N GLY A 286 15.56 -18.76 -8.70
CA GLY A 286 14.69 -19.94 -8.68
C GLY A 286 13.67 -19.97 -7.54
N GLU A 287 13.68 -18.96 -6.65
CA GLU A 287 12.81 -18.90 -5.48
C GLU A 287 11.71 -17.86 -5.64
N THR A 288 10.46 -18.24 -5.31
CA THR A 288 9.35 -17.29 -5.30
C THR A 288 9.44 -16.38 -4.08
N ILE A 289 9.60 -15.07 -4.33
CA ILE A 289 9.65 -14.05 -3.29
C ILE A 289 8.23 -13.74 -2.84
N ARG A 290 8.02 -13.71 -1.51
CA ARG A 290 6.73 -13.41 -0.87
C ARG A 290 6.98 -12.65 0.43
N PRO A 291 5.98 -11.98 1.03
CA PRO A 291 6.21 -11.25 2.28
C PRO A 291 6.76 -12.12 3.42
N SER A 292 6.42 -13.42 3.44
CA SER A 292 6.91 -14.38 4.43
C SER A 292 8.23 -15.08 4.07
N LYS A 293 8.77 -14.84 2.86
CA LYS A 293 10.01 -15.47 2.38
C LYS A 293 11.00 -14.40 1.94
N VAL A 294 12.04 -14.22 2.75
CA VAL A 294 13.13 -13.29 2.52
C VAL A 294 14.27 -13.99 1.77
N LEU A 295 14.83 -13.32 0.78
CA LEU A 295 16.07 -13.73 0.10
C LEU A 295 17.24 -12.92 0.68
N HIS A 296 18.31 -13.61 1.08
CA HIS A 296 19.53 -12.98 1.56
C HIS A 296 20.54 -12.83 0.43
N VAL A 297 21.08 -11.63 0.24
CA VAL A 297 22.07 -11.34 -0.80
C VAL A 297 23.26 -10.61 -0.17
N ASN A 298 24.45 -11.16 -0.35
CA ASN A 298 25.69 -10.47 0.01
C ASN A 298 26.11 -9.54 -1.13
N VAL A 299 26.34 -8.27 -0.82
CA VAL A 299 26.82 -7.25 -1.75
C VAL A 299 28.19 -6.78 -1.25
N PRO A 300 29.29 -7.18 -1.91
CA PRO A 300 30.62 -6.82 -1.48
C PRO A 300 30.84 -5.30 -1.47
N ALA A 301 31.76 -4.84 -0.63
CA ALA A 301 32.15 -3.43 -0.57
C ALA A 301 32.55 -2.87 -1.95
N ASP A 302 32.15 -1.62 -2.22
CA ASP A 302 32.46 -0.87 -3.44
C ASP A 302 32.12 -1.60 -4.75
N SER A 303 31.09 -2.45 -4.70
CA SER A 303 30.70 -3.32 -5.81
C SER A 303 29.18 -3.35 -6.01
N SER A 304 28.75 -3.96 -7.11
CA SER A 304 27.33 -4.19 -7.38
C SER A 304 27.05 -5.60 -7.83
N VAL A 305 25.91 -6.14 -7.40
CA VAL A 305 25.37 -7.43 -7.84
C VAL A 305 24.14 -7.18 -8.72
N VAL A 306 24.00 -7.95 -9.80
CA VAL A 306 22.82 -7.92 -10.66
C VAL A 306 22.05 -9.22 -10.49
N LEU A 307 20.77 -9.11 -10.12
CA LEU A 307 19.87 -10.24 -9.90
C LEU A 307 18.78 -10.27 -10.98
N PRO A 308 18.66 -11.34 -11.77
CA PRO A 308 17.51 -11.51 -12.65
C PRO A 308 16.28 -11.88 -11.80
N MET A 309 15.25 -11.06 -11.89
CA MET A 309 13.92 -11.33 -11.36
C MET A 309 12.97 -11.64 -12.50
N ILE A 310 12.37 -12.83 -12.48
CA ILE A 310 11.28 -13.19 -13.37
C ILE A 310 9.96 -12.70 -12.74
N VAL A 311 9.15 -12.02 -13.54
CA VAL A 311 7.80 -11.57 -13.19
C VAL A 311 6.81 -12.31 -14.08
N GLU A 312 5.95 -13.10 -13.47
CA GLU A 312 4.89 -13.84 -14.17
C GLU A 312 3.52 -13.40 -13.70
N ARG A 313 2.62 -13.23 -14.66
CA ARG A 313 1.20 -13.01 -14.43
C ARG A 313 0.57 -14.28 -13.85
N ILE A 314 -0.22 -14.15 -12.78
CA ILE A 314 -0.95 -15.26 -12.16
C ILE A 314 -2.46 -15.04 -12.07
N ASP A 315 -2.91 -13.81 -12.26
CA ASP A 315 -4.32 -13.42 -12.22
C ASP A 315 -4.77 -12.88 -13.59
N PRO A 316 -6.05 -12.52 -13.80
CA PRO A 316 -6.55 -12.16 -15.12
C PRO A 316 -6.21 -10.73 -15.56
N TYR A 317 -5.41 -9.97 -14.81
CA TYR A 317 -5.04 -8.59 -15.14
C TYR A 317 -3.78 -8.54 -16.01
N TYR A 318 -3.69 -7.57 -16.91
CA TYR A 318 -2.58 -7.42 -17.86
C TYR A 318 -1.70 -6.19 -17.57
N GLU A 319 -2.03 -5.42 -16.54
CA GLU A 319 -1.34 -4.18 -16.20
C GLU A 319 -1.05 -4.18 -14.71
N TYR A 320 0.23 -4.00 -14.37
CA TYR A 320 0.73 -3.99 -13.01
C TYR A 320 1.64 -2.78 -12.84
N ASP A 321 1.19 -1.79 -12.10
CA ASP A 321 1.86 -0.49 -11.99
C ASP A 321 2.83 -0.44 -10.80
N HIS A 322 2.63 -1.29 -9.79
CA HIS A 322 3.31 -1.19 -8.50
C HIS A 322 3.97 -2.51 -8.05
N ILE A 323 4.77 -3.12 -8.93
CA ILE A 323 5.59 -4.28 -8.59
C ILE A 323 6.74 -3.81 -7.72
N ARG A 324 6.62 -4.03 -6.41
CA ARG A 324 7.60 -3.57 -5.41
C ARG A 324 8.47 -4.69 -4.87
N LEU A 325 9.70 -4.35 -4.54
CA LEU A 325 10.61 -5.13 -3.70
C LEU A 325 11.24 -4.22 -2.66
N VAL A 326 11.35 -4.71 -1.44
CA VAL A 326 12.02 -3.98 -0.35
C VAL A 326 13.37 -4.62 -0.09
N PHE A 327 14.39 -3.77 0.03
CA PHE A 327 15.76 -4.12 0.32
C PHE A 327 16.11 -3.54 1.69
N ARG A 328 16.46 -4.42 2.62
CA ARG A 328 16.80 -4.03 3.99
C ARG A 328 18.12 -4.63 4.41
N PRO A 329 18.89 -4.00 5.28
CA PRO A 329 19.96 -4.65 6.01
C PRO A 329 19.47 -5.94 6.70
N PHE A 330 20.34 -6.94 6.83
CA PHE A 330 19.99 -8.26 7.35
C PHE A 330 19.39 -8.24 8.77
N CYS A 331 19.86 -7.32 9.62
CA CYS A 331 19.43 -7.17 11.01
C CYS A 331 18.09 -6.43 11.18
N GLU A 332 17.57 -5.80 10.13
CA GLU A 332 16.32 -5.05 10.20
C GLU A 332 15.11 -5.98 10.14
N LEU A 333 14.37 -6.07 11.26
CA LEU A 333 13.25 -6.99 11.43
C LEU A 333 11.92 -6.43 10.89
N SER A 334 11.82 -5.12 10.63
CA SER A 334 10.57 -4.49 10.22
C SER A 334 10.43 -4.42 8.71
N PRO A 335 9.28 -4.81 8.14
CA PRO A 335 9.12 -4.79 6.69
C PRO A 335 8.99 -3.40 6.03
N TYR A 336 8.96 -2.33 6.83
CA TYR A 336 8.59 -0.99 6.34
C TYR A 336 9.75 0.00 6.26
N TYR A 337 10.88 -0.31 6.88
CA TYR A 337 12.06 0.54 6.91
C TYR A 337 13.09 -0.08 5.97
N GLY A 338 13.32 0.54 4.81
CA GLY A 338 14.20 0.01 3.77
C GLY A 338 13.98 0.67 2.41
N ASP A 339 14.95 0.51 1.51
CA ASP A 339 14.82 1.02 0.14
C ASP A 339 13.81 0.16 -0.64
N THR A 340 12.97 0.81 -1.46
CA THR A 340 11.90 0.14 -2.21
C THR A 340 12.05 0.39 -3.70
N LEU A 341 12.38 -0.67 -4.44
CA LEU A 341 12.39 -0.64 -5.90
C LEU A 341 10.97 -0.87 -6.42
N THR A 342 10.44 0.09 -7.16
CA THR A 342 9.13 -0.01 -7.83
C THR A 342 9.31 -0.19 -9.33
N MET A 343 8.63 -1.19 -9.89
CA MET A 343 8.64 -1.56 -11.29
C MET A 343 7.20 -1.68 -11.82
N ALA A 344 7.04 -1.61 -13.14
CA ALA A 344 5.76 -1.80 -13.81
C ALA A 344 5.86 -2.79 -14.98
N ALA A 345 4.85 -3.63 -15.14
CA ALA A 345 4.78 -4.62 -16.21
C ALA A 345 3.42 -4.52 -16.94
N TYR A 346 3.47 -4.24 -18.24
CA TYR A 346 2.31 -4.13 -19.11
C TYR A 346 2.33 -5.25 -20.17
N PHE A 347 1.49 -6.25 -19.94
CA PHE A 347 1.30 -7.41 -20.80
C PHE A 347 0.42 -7.08 -22.00
N ILE A 348 0.59 -7.82 -23.09
CA ILE A 348 -0.27 -7.71 -24.28
C ILE A 348 -1.68 -8.17 -23.91
N LYS A 349 -2.56 -7.19 -23.71
CA LYS A 349 -3.96 -7.40 -23.36
C LYS A 349 -4.77 -7.91 -24.56
N PRO A 350 -5.47 -9.05 -24.45
CA PRO A 350 -6.29 -9.55 -25.54
C PRO A 350 -7.58 -8.75 -25.68
N CYS A 351 -8.11 -8.72 -26.90
CA CYS A 351 -9.41 -8.14 -27.20
C CYS A 351 -10.52 -8.88 -26.44
N SER A 352 -11.55 -8.12 -26.05
CA SER A 352 -12.72 -8.62 -25.32
C SER A 352 -13.49 -9.66 -26.14
N GLU A 353 -14.04 -10.65 -25.48
CA GLU A 353 -14.98 -11.59 -26.11
C GLU A 353 -16.34 -10.92 -26.31
N VAL A 354 -17.17 -11.48 -27.17
CA VAL A 354 -18.52 -10.97 -27.44
C VAL A 354 -19.42 -12.13 -27.85
N HIS A 355 -20.67 -12.12 -27.40
CA HIS A 355 -21.65 -13.17 -27.67
C HIS A 355 -23.05 -12.56 -27.78
N ILE A 356 -23.86 -13.02 -28.73
CA ILE A 356 -25.29 -12.68 -28.81
C ILE A 356 -26.05 -13.75 -28.03
N SER A 357 -26.60 -13.36 -26.87
CA SER A 357 -27.29 -14.29 -25.98
C SER A 357 -28.74 -14.53 -26.35
N GLU A 358 -29.44 -13.49 -26.82
CA GLU A 358 -30.85 -13.58 -27.21
C GLU A 358 -31.14 -12.62 -28.38
N PRO A 359 -32.07 -12.95 -29.29
CA PRO A 359 -32.67 -14.27 -29.45
C PRO A 359 -31.67 -15.28 -30.02
N GLY A 360 -32.05 -16.55 -30.03
CA GLY A 360 -31.32 -17.57 -30.78
C GLY A 360 -31.61 -17.50 -32.29
N ASN A 361 -31.38 -18.61 -32.98
CA ASN A 361 -31.80 -18.76 -34.37
C ASN A 361 -33.33 -18.83 -34.50
N GLY A 362 -33.86 -18.51 -35.68
CA GLY A 362 -35.29 -18.53 -35.99
C GLY A 362 -36.03 -17.28 -35.54
N TRP A 363 -35.32 -16.16 -35.35
CA TRP A 363 -35.99 -14.88 -35.11
C TRP A 363 -36.75 -14.43 -36.36
N LEU A 364 -37.82 -13.68 -36.17
CA LEU A 364 -38.68 -13.18 -37.24
C LEU A 364 -38.87 -11.67 -37.06
N ILE A 365 -38.71 -10.91 -38.14
CA ILE A 365 -39.18 -9.53 -38.25
C ILE A 365 -40.34 -9.54 -39.23
N SER A 366 -41.55 -9.33 -38.71
CA SER A 366 -42.75 -9.23 -39.52
C SER A 366 -43.24 -7.79 -39.66
N LYS A 367 -44.10 -7.55 -40.65
CA LYS A 367 -44.80 -6.27 -40.80
C LYS A 367 -45.83 -6.11 -39.69
N ASP A 368 -45.77 -4.99 -38.97
CA ASP A 368 -46.84 -4.61 -38.05
C ASP A 368 -48.07 -4.14 -38.84
N LEU A 369 -49.21 -4.81 -38.62
CA LEU A 369 -50.48 -4.53 -39.28
C LEU A 369 -51.42 -3.71 -38.40
N ASP A 370 -51.15 -3.61 -37.09
CA ASP A 370 -52.06 -2.99 -36.12
C ASP A 370 -51.84 -1.48 -35.96
N GLY A 371 -50.84 -0.92 -36.66
CA GLY A 371 -50.58 0.52 -36.70
C GLY A 371 -50.06 1.08 -35.38
N ASP A 372 -49.49 0.23 -34.52
CA ASP A 372 -48.90 0.63 -33.26
C ASP A 372 -47.43 1.02 -33.52
N GLU A 373 -47.17 2.33 -33.62
CA GLU A 373 -45.82 2.88 -33.92
C GLU A 373 -44.72 2.36 -32.96
N GLU A 374 -45.07 1.73 -31.83
CA GLU A 374 -44.11 1.15 -30.90
C GLU A 374 -43.58 -0.24 -31.28
N LEU A 375 -44.20 -0.98 -32.23
CA LEU A 375 -43.78 -2.33 -32.68
C LEU A 375 -43.20 -2.35 -34.11
N GLU A 376 -42.61 -1.24 -34.55
CA GLU A 376 -41.91 -1.11 -35.84
C GLU A 376 -41.05 -2.32 -36.17
N GLU A 377 -41.13 -2.80 -37.42
CA GLU A 377 -40.33 -3.85 -38.07
C GLU A 377 -38.88 -3.89 -37.54
N ARG A 378 -38.66 -4.54 -36.40
CA ARG A 378 -37.37 -4.50 -35.69
C ARG A 378 -37.08 -5.79 -34.95
N LEU A 379 -35.79 -6.09 -34.87
CA LEU A 379 -35.26 -7.12 -33.99
C LEU A 379 -34.53 -6.50 -32.81
N LEU A 380 -34.94 -6.85 -31.60
CA LEU A 380 -34.17 -6.61 -30.39
C LEU A 380 -33.30 -7.84 -30.12
N PHE A 381 -32.00 -7.62 -29.95
CA PHE A 381 -31.06 -8.66 -29.53
C PHE A 381 -30.21 -8.18 -28.36
N LYS A 382 -29.69 -9.11 -27.57
CA LYS A 382 -28.85 -8.83 -26.42
C LYS A 382 -27.45 -9.39 -26.68
N VAL A 383 -26.46 -8.57 -26.33
CA VAL A 383 -25.05 -8.92 -26.47
C VAL A 383 -24.41 -8.92 -25.09
N ASP A 384 -23.66 -9.96 -24.78
CA ASP A 384 -22.93 -10.15 -23.54
C ASP A 384 -21.54 -10.76 -23.80
N GLY A 385 -20.89 -11.29 -22.75
CA GLY A 385 -19.57 -11.90 -22.84
C GLY A 385 -18.41 -10.90 -22.87
N TYR A 386 -18.66 -9.64 -23.17
CA TYR A 386 -17.66 -8.58 -23.14
C TYR A 386 -17.27 -8.19 -21.70
N ARG A 387 -16.11 -7.53 -21.58
CA ARG A 387 -15.52 -7.05 -20.34
C ARG A 387 -15.38 -5.54 -20.38
N LEU A 388 -15.77 -4.91 -19.27
CA LEU A 388 -15.63 -3.48 -19.02
C LEU A 388 -14.51 -3.14 -18.03
N ASP A 389 -13.90 -4.15 -17.38
CA ASP A 389 -12.69 -3.91 -16.59
C ASP A 389 -11.49 -3.85 -17.56
N GLU A 390 -11.06 -2.63 -17.85
CA GLU A 390 -9.96 -2.37 -18.76
C GLU A 390 -8.71 -3.14 -18.37
N ARG A 391 -8.46 -3.43 -17.09
CA ARG A 391 -7.26 -4.17 -16.65
C ARG A 391 -7.25 -5.62 -17.16
N THR A 392 -8.40 -6.19 -17.52
CA THR A 392 -8.54 -7.61 -17.89
C THR A 392 -8.60 -7.87 -19.39
N ARG A 393 -9.24 -7.00 -20.16
CA ARG A 393 -9.42 -7.12 -21.61
C ARG A 393 -9.57 -5.73 -22.23
N HIS A 394 -9.10 -5.57 -23.46
CA HIS A 394 -9.27 -4.32 -24.20
C HIS A 394 -10.60 -4.33 -24.96
N LEU A 395 -11.28 -3.20 -25.02
CA LEU A 395 -12.53 -3.01 -25.77
C LEU A 395 -12.71 -1.52 -26.07
N ASP A 396 -12.76 -1.13 -27.34
CA ASP A 396 -13.07 0.25 -27.73
C ASP A 396 -14.58 0.41 -28.01
N SER A 397 -15.16 -0.55 -28.73
CA SER A 397 -16.59 -0.56 -29.03
C SER A 397 -17.12 -1.94 -29.41
N LEU A 398 -18.45 -2.11 -29.36
CA LEU A 398 -19.14 -3.20 -30.04
C LEU A 398 -19.70 -2.68 -31.37
N VAL A 399 -19.52 -3.43 -32.44
CA VAL A 399 -20.09 -3.16 -33.76
C VAL A 399 -21.05 -4.28 -34.10
N PHE A 400 -22.28 -3.93 -34.47
CA PHE A 400 -23.30 -4.89 -34.87
C PHE A 400 -23.39 -4.94 -36.39
N GLN A 401 -23.50 -6.13 -36.93
CA GLN A 401 -23.51 -6.36 -38.37
C GLN A 401 -24.58 -7.37 -38.78
N TYR A 402 -25.09 -7.21 -39.99
CA TYR A 402 -26.01 -8.16 -40.61
C TYR A 402 -25.56 -8.51 -42.03
N ARG A 403 -26.05 -9.61 -42.56
CA ARG A 403 -25.95 -9.95 -43.98
C ARG A 403 -27.13 -10.78 -44.42
N ARG A 404 -27.41 -10.79 -45.72
CA ARG A 404 -28.33 -11.77 -46.30
C ARG A 404 -27.67 -13.14 -46.29
N GLN A 405 -28.40 -14.17 -45.90
CA GLN A 405 -27.83 -15.51 -45.80
C GLN A 405 -27.27 -15.98 -47.16
N GLY A 406 -26.08 -16.57 -47.15
CA GLY A 406 -25.37 -16.99 -48.36
C GLY A 406 -24.54 -15.89 -49.05
N THR A 407 -24.54 -14.66 -48.55
CA THR A 407 -23.65 -13.58 -49.05
C THR A 407 -22.37 -13.46 -48.22
N ASN A 408 -21.32 -12.87 -48.79
CA ASN A 408 -20.03 -12.69 -48.11
C ASN A 408 -19.92 -11.34 -47.37
N ASP A 409 -20.68 -10.34 -47.81
CA ASP A 409 -20.55 -8.98 -47.33
C ASP A 409 -21.41 -8.76 -46.09
N TRP A 410 -20.78 -8.22 -45.04
CA TRP A 410 -21.43 -7.84 -43.79
C TRP A 410 -21.65 -6.33 -43.75
N PHE A 411 -22.87 -5.92 -43.50
CA PHE A 411 -23.29 -4.53 -43.40
C PHE A 411 -23.41 -4.11 -41.94
N ARG A 412 -23.07 -2.86 -41.62
CA ARG A 412 -23.12 -2.33 -40.25
C ARG A 412 -24.55 -1.93 -39.89
N LEU A 413 -25.04 -2.44 -38.76
CA LEU A 413 -26.31 -2.03 -38.13
C LEU A 413 -26.12 -0.81 -37.25
N GLY A 414 -25.05 -0.81 -36.46
CA GLY A 414 -24.79 0.20 -35.45
C GLY A 414 -23.56 -0.15 -34.63
N SER A 415 -23.32 0.63 -33.58
CA SER A 415 -22.25 0.38 -32.64
C SER A 415 -22.51 1.02 -31.30
N ALA A 416 -21.91 0.46 -30.26
CA ALA A 416 -21.89 1.02 -28.92
C ALA A 416 -20.44 1.22 -28.48
N THR A 417 -20.07 2.45 -28.16
CA THR A 417 -18.75 2.81 -27.60
C THR A 417 -18.59 2.27 -26.18
N PHE A 418 -17.35 2.09 -25.73
CA PHE A 418 -17.06 1.69 -24.35
C PHE A 418 -17.81 2.53 -23.30
N ALA A 419 -17.88 3.85 -23.50
CA ALA A 419 -18.60 4.76 -22.61
C ALA A 419 -20.11 4.43 -22.54
N GLN A 420 -20.75 4.17 -23.69
CA GLN A 420 -22.17 3.79 -23.74
C GLN A 420 -22.43 2.43 -23.09
N LEU A 421 -21.54 1.46 -23.32
CA LEU A 421 -21.62 0.13 -22.69
C LEU A 421 -21.48 0.23 -21.17
N SER A 422 -20.51 1.02 -20.70
CA SER A 422 -20.28 1.26 -19.28
C SER A 422 -21.48 1.96 -18.63
N GLN A 423 -21.99 3.03 -19.25
CA GLN A 423 -23.16 3.75 -18.76
C GLN A 423 -24.38 2.83 -18.66
N TYR A 424 -24.68 2.07 -19.71
CA TYR A 424 -25.81 1.13 -19.73
C TYR A 424 -25.66 0.09 -18.61
N TYR A 425 -24.48 -0.52 -18.48
CA TYR A 425 -24.24 -1.50 -17.42
C TYR A 425 -24.43 -0.90 -16.02
N GLN A 426 -23.95 0.33 -15.76
CA GLN A 426 -24.15 0.97 -14.46
C GLN A 426 -25.63 1.25 -14.17
N THR A 427 -26.39 1.72 -15.17
CA THR A 427 -27.83 1.96 -15.03
C THR A 427 -28.61 0.67 -14.72
N TYR A 428 -28.24 -0.44 -15.35
CA TYR A 428 -28.97 -1.71 -15.26
C TYR A 428 -28.25 -2.79 -14.44
N LYS A 429 -27.26 -2.40 -13.61
CA LYS A 429 -26.44 -3.32 -12.80
C LYS A 429 -27.26 -4.19 -11.83
N ASN A 430 -28.41 -3.70 -11.40
CA ASN A 430 -29.34 -4.43 -10.53
C ASN A 430 -30.15 -5.50 -11.27
N ILE A 431 -30.24 -5.41 -12.60
CA ILE A 431 -30.96 -6.35 -13.46
C ILE A 431 -29.98 -7.36 -14.06
N TYR A 432 -28.87 -6.87 -14.61
CA TYR A 432 -27.85 -7.71 -15.26
C TYR A 432 -26.65 -7.89 -14.35
N ARG A 433 -26.41 -9.13 -13.92
CA ARG A 433 -25.25 -9.50 -13.10
C ARG A 433 -23.92 -9.21 -13.82
N PHE A 434 -23.89 -9.41 -15.14
CA PHE A 434 -22.73 -9.19 -16.00
C PHE A 434 -23.03 -8.11 -17.05
N PRO A 435 -22.01 -7.49 -17.66
CA PRO A 435 -22.22 -6.53 -18.74
C PRO A 435 -23.05 -7.14 -19.88
N THR A 436 -24.19 -6.50 -20.15
CA THR A 436 -25.12 -6.86 -21.21
C THR A 436 -25.57 -5.58 -21.89
N TYR A 437 -25.73 -5.60 -23.22
CA TYR A 437 -26.16 -4.44 -23.99
C TYR A 437 -27.21 -4.84 -25.05
N PRO A 438 -28.31 -4.07 -25.18
CA PRO A 438 -29.31 -4.32 -26.21
C PRO A 438 -28.85 -3.73 -27.55
N GLY A 439 -28.83 -4.56 -28.59
CA GLY A 439 -28.77 -4.13 -29.97
C GLY A 439 -30.17 -4.10 -30.58
N ILE A 440 -30.41 -3.11 -31.44
CA ILE A 440 -31.68 -2.97 -32.16
C ILE A 440 -31.35 -2.95 -33.64
N TRP A 441 -32.00 -3.82 -34.40
CA TRP A 441 -32.06 -3.73 -35.84
C TRP A 441 -33.46 -3.27 -36.24
N ASN A 442 -33.62 -1.97 -36.49
CA ASN A 442 -34.86 -1.42 -37.04
C ASN A 442 -34.74 -1.36 -38.57
N ILE A 443 -35.67 -2.03 -39.27
CA ILE A 443 -35.77 -2.05 -40.74
C ILE A 443 -37.01 -1.32 -41.26
N GLY A 444 -37.79 -0.71 -40.36
CA GLY A 444 -38.97 0.07 -40.67
C GLY A 444 -38.67 1.14 -41.71
N GLY A 445 -39.47 1.17 -42.79
CA GLY A 445 -39.31 2.12 -43.90
C GLY A 445 -38.05 1.92 -44.75
N ASN A 446 -37.23 0.90 -44.48
CA ASN A 446 -36.06 0.58 -45.27
C ASN A 446 -36.36 -0.51 -46.32
N GLU A 447 -36.85 -0.06 -47.48
CA GLU A 447 -37.18 -0.93 -48.63
C GLU A 447 -35.95 -1.61 -49.26
N ALA A 448 -34.73 -1.19 -48.93
CA ALA A 448 -33.52 -1.82 -49.46
C ALA A 448 -33.26 -3.21 -48.85
N ILE A 449 -33.89 -3.52 -47.70
CA ILE A 449 -33.82 -4.82 -47.05
C ILE A 449 -35.01 -5.65 -47.52
N ALA A 450 -34.82 -6.47 -48.55
CA ALA A 450 -35.90 -7.33 -49.07
C ALA A 450 -36.24 -8.49 -48.11
N ASP A 451 -37.42 -9.10 -48.28
CA ASP A 451 -37.80 -10.30 -47.55
C ASP A 451 -36.83 -11.47 -47.79
N GLY A 452 -36.72 -12.35 -46.79
CA GLY A 452 -35.94 -13.59 -46.80
C GLY A 452 -35.01 -13.75 -45.59
N HIS A 453 -34.07 -14.69 -45.69
CA HIS A 453 -33.21 -15.06 -44.56
C HIS A 453 -31.97 -14.17 -44.41
N TYR A 454 -31.70 -13.79 -43.16
CA TYR A 454 -30.58 -12.95 -42.77
C TYR A 454 -29.83 -13.54 -41.57
N GLU A 455 -28.60 -13.09 -41.43
CA GLU A 455 -27.71 -13.43 -40.33
C GLU A 455 -27.22 -12.17 -39.65
N ILE A 456 -27.04 -12.23 -38.33
CA ILE A 456 -26.57 -11.14 -37.48
C ILE A 456 -25.38 -11.61 -36.65
N ARG A 457 -24.40 -10.73 -36.47
CA ARG A 457 -23.29 -10.92 -35.55
C ARG A 457 -22.90 -9.61 -34.87
N ALA A 458 -22.25 -9.75 -33.72
CA ALA A 458 -21.55 -8.68 -33.05
C ALA A 458 -20.03 -8.85 -33.21
N MET A 459 -19.32 -7.73 -33.18
CA MET A 459 -17.87 -7.67 -33.22
C MET A 459 -17.39 -6.77 -32.09
N SER A 460 -16.51 -7.26 -31.23
CA SER A 460 -15.73 -6.40 -30.35
C SER A 460 -14.60 -5.79 -31.16
N ASP A 461 -14.61 -4.48 -31.28
CA ASP A 461 -13.56 -3.69 -31.91
C ASP A 461 -12.61 -3.20 -30.81
N CYS A 462 -11.34 -3.54 -30.96
CA CYS A 462 -10.25 -3.20 -30.06
C CYS A 462 -9.18 -2.36 -30.78
N GLY A 463 -9.58 -1.69 -31.87
CA GLY A 463 -8.74 -0.78 -32.63
C GLY A 463 -7.51 -1.48 -33.20
N THR A 464 -6.33 -0.97 -32.85
CA THR A 464 -5.05 -1.54 -33.33
C THR A 464 -4.74 -2.93 -32.76
N LYS A 465 -5.46 -3.37 -31.72
CA LYS A 465 -5.31 -4.71 -31.11
C LYS A 465 -6.16 -5.78 -31.79
N GLY A 466 -6.89 -5.42 -32.86
CA GLY A 466 -7.70 -6.34 -33.65
C GLY A 466 -9.17 -6.38 -33.20
N TYR A 467 -9.84 -7.50 -33.48
CA TYR A 467 -11.26 -7.67 -33.18
C TYR A 467 -11.58 -9.12 -32.79
N ARG A 468 -12.74 -9.34 -32.15
CA ARG A 468 -13.33 -10.68 -31.97
C ARG A 468 -14.77 -10.70 -32.45
N LEU A 469 -15.17 -11.81 -33.04
CA LEU A 469 -16.52 -12.03 -33.54
C LEU A 469 -17.33 -12.85 -32.54
N SER A 470 -18.63 -12.57 -32.48
CA SER A 470 -19.59 -13.39 -31.74
C SER A 470 -19.98 -14.65 -32.52
N ASN A 471 -20.84 -15.46 -31.90
CA ASN A 471 -21.73 -16.35 -32.63
C ASN A 471 -22.57 -15.58 -33.66
N VAL A 472 -22.98 -16.28 -34.71
CA VAL A 472 -23.91 -15.77 -35.73
C VAL A 472 -25.30 -16.32 -35.41
N ILE A 473 -26.30 -15.45 -35.39
CA ILE A 473 -27.72 -15.87 -35.30
C ILE A 473 -28.42 -15.63 -36.63
N SER A 474 -29.29 -16.54 -37.04
CA SER A 474 -30.05 -16.46 -38.30
C SER A 474 -31.55 -16.37 -38.08
N GLY A 475 -32.24 -15.70 -38.97
CA GLY A 475 -33.69 -15.56 -38.94
C GLY A 475 -34.22 -14.96 -40.23
N GLU A 476 -35.47 -14.51 -40.20
CA GLU A 476 -36.22 -14.13 -41.38
C GLU A 476 -36.81 -12.73 -41.26
N VAL A 477 -36.71 -11.98 -42.34
CA VAL A 477 -37.48 -10.76 -42.56
C VAL A 477 -38.60 -11.13 -43.50
N ASP A 478 -39.84 -11.00 -43.04
CA ASP A 478 -41.02 -11.25 -43.85
C ASP A 478 -42.06 -10.14 -43.65
N ARG A 479 -42.12 -9.21 -44.61
CA ARG A 479 -43.08 -8.10 -44.57
C ARG A 479 -44.33 -8.37 -45.39
N SER A 480 -44.40 -9.54 -46.02
CA SER A 480 -45.51 -9.88 -46.88
C SER A 480 -46.74 -10.17 -46.01
N PRO A 481 -47.86 -9.44 -46.18
CA PRO A 481 -49.05 -9.73 -45.39
C PRO A 481 -49.58 -11.10 -45.78
N LEU A 482 -50.15 -11.80 -44.79
CA LEU A 482 -50.90 -13.02 -45.06
C LEU A 482 -52.07 -12.70 -46.00
N GLY A 483 -52.11 -13.37 -47.13
CA GLY A 483 -53.08 -13.18 -48.20
C GLY A 483 -53.50 -14.52 -48.80
N ILE A 484 -54.67 -14.54 -49.43
CA ILE A 484 -55.15 -15.71 -50.15
C ILE A 484 -54.31 -15.87 -51.42
N SER A 485 -53.70 -17.04 -51.57
CA SER A 485 -52.98 -17.47 -52.76
C SER A 485 -53.89 -18.37 -53.60
N GLY A 486 -53.91 -18.16 -54.91
CA GLY A 486 -54.74 -18.97 -55.82
C GLY A 486 -56.25 -18.69 -55.72
N PHE A 487 -57.04 -19.64 -56.21
CA PHE A 487 -58.50 -19.58 -56.15
C PHE A 487 -59.02 -20.44 -55.00
N PRO A 488 -60.05 -19.99 -54.27
CA PRO A 488 -60.69 -20.81 -53.27
C PRO A 488 -61.37 -22.02 -53.93
N GLU A 489 -61.36 -23.16 -53.24
CA GLU A 489 -62.18 -24.31 -53.62
C GLU A 489 -63.63 -24.08 -53.14
N PRO A 490 -64.65 -24.56 -53.89
CA PRO A 490 -64.56 -25.31 -55.15
C PRO A 490 -64.21 -24.44 -56.37
N LEU A 491 -63.33 -24.95 -57.24
CA LEU A 491 -62.84 -24.24 -58.44
C LEU A 491 -63.95 -23.86 -59.45
N ASP A 492 -65.06 -24.58 -59.45
CA ASP A 492 -66.21 -24.31 -60.33
C ASP A 492 -67.16 -23.24 -59.78
N GLY A 493 -66.93 -22.77 -58.55
CA GLY A 493 -67.74 -21.76 -57.87
C GLY A 493 -69.14 -22.24 -57.48
N VAL A 494 -69.41 -23.55 -57.54
CA VAL A 494 -70.70 -24.14 -57.18
C VAL A 494 -70.49 -25.06 -55.98
N PHE A 495 -71.10 -24.72 -54.85
CA PHE A 495 -71.01 -25.54 -53.64
C PHE A 495 -72.02 -26.70 -53.68
N SER A 496 -71.53 -27.93 -53.76
CA SER A 496 -72.32 -29.17 -53.78
C SER A 496 -72.18 -29.96 -52.47
N PHE A 497 -73.06 -30.95 -52.29
CA PHE A 497 -73.02 -31.83 -51.12
C PHE A 497 -71.68 -32.60 -51.05
N ARG A 498 -70.93 -32.36 -49.95
CA ARG A 498 -69.57 -32.86 -49.65
C ARG A 498 -68.41 -32.08 -50.26
N ASP A 499 -68.67 -30.90 -50.82
CA ASP A 499 -67.59 -30.05 -51.27
C ASP A 499 -66.83 -29.46 -50.07
N GLU A 500 -65.52 -29.29 -50.28
CA GLU A 500 -64.61 -28.61 -49.36
C GLU A 500 -64.49 -27.15 -49.79
N ILE A 501 -64.66 -26.23 -48.84
CA ILE A 501 -64.27 -24.83 -49.05
C ILE A 501 -62.82 -24.71 -48.61
N GLY A 502 -61.91 -24.69 -49.57
CA GLY A 502 -60.47 -24.62 -49.37
C GLY A 502 -59.95 -23.21 -49.64
N LEU A 503 -59.25 -22.61 -48.69
CA LEU A 503 -58.43 -21.41 -48.90
C LEU A 503 -56.97 -21.81 -48.85
N HIS A 504 -56.17 -21.27 -49.77
CA HIS A 504 -54.73 -21.37 -49.70
C HIS A 504 -54.15 -20.01 -49.36
N PHE A 505 -53.09 -19.99 -48.55
CA PHE A 505 -52.41 -18.75 -48.18
C PHE A 505 -51.08 -18.62 -48.93
N ASN A 506 -50.60 -17.38 -49.05
CA ASN A 506 -49.30 -17.07 -49.64
C ASN A 506 -48.12 -17.41 -48.72
N ASP A 507 -48.40 -17.76 -47.46
CA ASP A 507 -47.41 -18.10 -46.46
C ASP A 507 -47.89 -19.27 -45.57
N GLU A 508 -46.94 -19.92 -44.88
CA GLU A 508 -47.22 -20.97 -43.92
C GLU A 508 -47.91 -20.40 -42.67
N ILE A 509 -48.90 -21.15 -42.17
CA ILE A 509 -49.65 -20.78 -40.97
C ILE A 509 -49.28 -21.76 -39.85
N ASP A 510 -48.98 -21.22 -38.66
CA ASP A 510 -48.91 -22.01 -37.44
C ASP A 510 -50.32 -22.49 -37.03
N HIS A 511 -50.76 -23.58 -37.64
CA HIS A 511 -52.06 -24.22 -37.40
C HIS A 511 -52.29 -24.65 -35.94
N LEU A 512 -51.26 -24.65 -35.07
CA LEU A 512 -51.41 -24.92 -33.64
C LEU A 512 -51.78 -23.68 -32.83
N ALA A 513 -51.54 -22.48 -33.35
CA ALA A 513 -51.84 -21.21 -32.69
C ALA A 513 -53.30 -20.75 -32.87
N TYR A 514 -54.02 -21.31 -33.85
CA TYR A 514 -55.38 -20.88 -34.20
C TYR A 514 -56.46 -21.78 -33.60
N GLN A 515 -57.51 -21.14 -33.06
CA GLN A 515 -58.69 -21.83 -32.59
C GLN A 515 -59.81 -21.80 -33.66
N PRO A 516 -60.65 -22.85 -33.78
CA PRO A 516 -61.76 -22.88 -34.74
C PRO A 516 -62.72 -21.69 -34.63
N GLU A 517 -62.81 -21.09 -33.45
CA GLU A 517 -63.70 -19.97 -33.09
C GLU A 517 -63.32 -18.64 -33.75
N GLN A 518 -62.13 -18.54 -34.36
CA GLN A 518 -61.66 -17.34 -35.05
C GLN A 518 -62.12 -17.25 -36.51
N VAL A 519 -62.79 -18.29 -37.03
CA VAL A 519 -63.37 -18.32 -38.37
C VAL A 519 -64.87 -18.15 -38.23
N SER A 520 -65.47 -17.18 -38.93
CA SER A 520 -66.92 -17.02 -39.03
C SER A 520 -67.34 -17.03 -40.50
N ILE A 521 -68.43 -17.71 -40.80
CA ILE A 521 -68.95 -17.82 -42.17
C ILE A 521 -70.30 -17.15 -42.22
N THR A 522 -70.46 -16.21 -43.13
CA THR A 522 -71.72 -15.48 -43.33
C THR A 522 -72.13 -15.64 -44.79
N SER A 523 -73.40 -15.98 -45.01
CA SER A 523 -74.01 -15.99 -46.34
C SER A 523 -74.02 -14.60 -46.96
N SER A 524 -74.19 -14.52 -48.29
CA SER A 524 -74.35 -13.26 -49.01
C SER A 524 -75.54 -12.40 -48.54
N ASP A 525 -76.52 -13.00 -47.85
CA ASP A 525 -77.67 -12.30 -47.27
C ASP A 525 -77.43 -11.82 -45.82
N GLY A 526 -76.23 -12.04 -45.27
CA GLY A 526 -75.86 -11.64 -43.91
C GLY A 526 -76.21 -12.70 -42.84
N THR A 527 -76.73 -13.86 -43.23
CA THR A 527 -77.02 -14.95 -42.28
C THR A 527 -75.73 -15.62 -41.82
N LEU A 528 -75.48 -15.63 -40.51
CA LEU A 528 -74.36 -16.37 -39.92
C LEU A 528 -74.64 -17.88 -40.04
N ILE A 529 -73.69 -18.60 -40.63
CA ILE A 529 -73.68 -20.06 -40.64
C ILE A 529 -73.07 -20.53 -39.33
N THR A 530 -73.75 -21.42 -38.61
CA THR A 530 -73.32 -21.87 -37.28
C THR A 530 -72.94 -23.35 -37.23
N SER A 531 -73.06 -24.08 -38.34
CA SER A 531 -72.75 -25.52 -38.39
C SER A 531 -71.74 -25.85 -39.49
N TYR A 532 -70.47 -25.74 -39.13
CA TYR A 532 -69.32 -26.05 -39.98
C TYR A 532 -68.17 -26.58 -39.12
N PHE A 533 -67.26 -27.33 -39.74
CA PHE A 533 -66.01 -27.76 -39.16
C PHE A 533 -64.85 -27.13 -39.92
N VAL A 534 -63.84 -26.66 -39.19
CA VAL A 534 -62.66 -26.00 -39.74
C VAL A 534 -61.43 -26.87 -39.45
N GLU A 535 -60.65 -27.11 -40.49
CA GLU A 535 -59.37 -27.78 -40.43
C GLU A 535 -58.29 -26.82 -40.95
N TRP A 536 -57.37 -26.43 -40.07
CA TRP A 536 -56.19 -25.67 -40.46
C TRP A 536 -55.13 -26.60 -41.05
N LYS A 537 -54.64 -26.26 -42.23
CA LYS A 537 -53.52 -26.92 -42.91
C LYS A 537 -52.31 -25.98 -42.89
N ALA A 538 -51.10 -26.52 -43.06
CA ALA A 538 -49.86 -25.72 -43.01
C ALA A 538 -49.86 -24.52 -43.98
N THR A 539 -50.53 -24.61 -45.12
CA THR A 539 -50.61 -23.53 -46.12
C THR A 539 -52.06 -23.20 -46.51
N GLY A 540 -53.03 -23.49 -45.64
CA GLY A 540 -54.43 -23.36 -46.02
C GLY A 540 -55.44 -23.57 -44.91
N LEU A 541 -56.69 -23.30 -45.25
CA LEU A 541 -57.86 -23.48 -44.41
C LEU A 541 -58.88 -24.33 -45.16
N SER A 542 -59.37 -25.38 -44.53
CA SER A 542 -60.40 -26.24 -45.08
C SER A 542 -61.64 -26.15 -44.23
N ILE A 543 -62.77 -25.87 -44.87
CA ILE A 543 -64.06 -25.71 -44.20
C ILE A 543 -65.03 -26.75 -44.77
N TYR A 544 -65.67 -27.48 -43.87
CA TYR A 544 -66.66 -28.51 -44.20
C TYR A 544 -68.01 -28.15 -43.57
N MET A 545 -69.07 -28.12 -44.38
CA MET A 545 -70.44 -27.82 -43.93
C MET A 545 -71.13 -29.09 -43.41
N ASP A 546 -71.92 -28.98 -42.34
CA ASP A 546 -72.70 -30.12 -41.85
C ASP A 546 -73.95 -30.37 -42.73
N ASN A 547 -74.32 -31.65 -42.86
CA ASN A 547 -75.16 -32.24 -43.90
C ASN A 547 -76.60 -31.66 -44.02
N GLU A 548 -77.10 -30.94 -43.02
CA GLU A 548 -78.46 -30.37 -43.06
C GLU A 548 -78.54 -28.96 -43.66
N GLN A 549 -77.45 -28.18 -43.67
CA GLN A 549 -77.46 -26.81 -44.22
C GLN A 549 -76.91 -26.69 -45.65
N ALA A 550 -76.18 -27.70 -46.15
CA ALA A 550 -75.69 -27.74 -47.53
C ALA A 550 -76.82 -27.79 -48.60
N LYS A 551 -78.08 -28.00 -48.19
CA LYS A 551 -79.24 -27.96 -49.09
C LYS A 551 -79.82 -26.56 -49.31
N ALA A 552 -79.32 -25.54 -48.60
CA ALA A 552 -79.87 -24.18 -48.61
C ALA A 552 -78.89 -23.12 -49.16
N PHE A 553 -77.75 -23.54 -49.72
CA PHE A 553 -76.75 -22.67 -50.33
C PHE A 553 -76.76 -22.77 -51.86
#